data_AF-A0A956GCF1-F1
#
_entry.id   AF-A0A956GCF1-F1
#
_cell.length_a   1.000
_cell.length_b   1.000
_cell.length_c   1.000
_cell.angle_alpha   90.00
_cell.angle_beta   90.00
_cell.angle_gamma   90.00
#
_symmetry.space_group_name_H-M   'P 1'
#
loop_
_entity.id
_entity.type
_entity.pdbx_description
1 polymer ?
#
loop_
_entity_poly.entity_id
_entity_poly.type
_entity_poly.pdbx_seq_one_letter_code
_entity_poly.pdbx_strand_id
1 'polypeptide(L)'
;MSYLLHAAIAALIGLTMLVVAPRHAAAAPPDRVGYYADGTKAKKGGARLDKGLPLARVIADKKKLAPAAIGLTTAKHFRFTFGRGSGRDGYDTLIVEGSRAATYLYRARRGYSWRLARYTLSARDLAALRAGLAQRGYLQLHKSYSARVWDGAQWFFKLESGSHKKGVYCDNYFPLRVRALAAWIGKRFVAPYRKRWKERKLSGWHKRWLKLVGSETFK
;
A
#
# COMPACT_ATOMS: atom_id res chain seq x y z
N MET A 1 2.27 -15.97 -46.05
CA MET A 1 2.87 -16.91 -45.07
C MET A 1 3.93 -16.15 -44.29
N SER A 2 3.68 -15.78 -43.04
CA SER A 2 4.73 -15.23 -42.17
C SER A 2 4.32 -15.42 -40.70
N TYR A 3 4.51 -16.65 -40.22
CA TYR A 3 4.62 -16.96 -38.80
C TYR A 3 6.12 -17.06 -38.52
N LEU A 4 6.67 -16.22 -37.64
CA LEU A 4 7.89 -16.44 -36.85
C LEU A 4 8.40 -15.09 -36.31
N LEU A 5 7.85 -14.61 -35.18
CA LEU A 5 8.60 -13.70 -34.30
C LEU A 5 7.99 -13.55 -32.90
N HIS A 6 7.82 -14.62 -32.13
CA HIS A 6 7.57 -14.50 -30.68
C HIS A 6 8.25 -15.64 -29.90
N ALA A 7 9.58 -15.59 -29.83
CA ALA A 7 10.37 -16.40 -28.91
C ALA A 7 11.61 -15.61 -28.46
N ALA A 8 11.42 -14.67 -27.55
CA ALA A 8 12.50 -14.07 -26.78
C ALA A 8 11.94 -13.53 -25.45
N ILE A 9 12.70 -13.71 -24.37
CA ILE A 9 12.39 -13.40 -22.97
C ILE A 9 11.67 -14.54 -22.23
N ALA A 10 12.27 -15.73 -22.29
CA ALA A 10 12.09 -16.76 -21.27
C ALA A 10 13.45 -17.44 -20.98
N ALA A 11 14.39 -16.73 -20.35
CA ALA A 11 15.57 -17.34 -19.72
C ALA A 11 16.29 -16.35 -18.81
N LEU A 12 16.90 -16.87 -17.74
CA LEU A 12 17.72 -16.21 -16.69
C LEU A 12 17.01 -15.72 -15.42
N ILE A 13 16.53 -16.67 -14.61
CA ILE A 13 16.79 -16.64 -13.16
C ILE A 13 17.23 -18.05 -12.75
N GLY A 14 18.55 -18.22 -12.58
CA GLY A 14 19.17 -19.42 -12.05
C GLY A 14 18.71 -19.70 -10.62
N LEU A 15 18.33 -20.96 -10.42
CA LEU A 15 17.89 -21.55 -9.17
C LEU A 15 19.12 -21.92 -8.34
N THR A 16 19.41 -21.16 -7.27
CA THR A 16 20.30 -21.63 -6.18
C THR A 16 19.44 -21.77 -4.93
N MET A 17 19.03 -23.00 -4.64
CA MET A 17 18.34 -23.37 -3.40
C MET A 17 19.37 -23.52 -2.29
N LEU A 18 19.59 -22.45 -1.52
CA LEU A 18 20.27 -22.55 -0.23
C LEU A 18 19.23 -22.96 0.83
N VAL A 19 19.36 -24.17 1.36
CA VAL A 19 18.57 -24.66 2.50
C VAL A 19 19.06 -23.93 3.76
N VAL A 20 18.25 -23.02 4.27
CA VAL A 20 18.50 -22.34 5.56
C VAL A 20 17.65 -23.02 6.63
N ALA A 21 18.31 -23.56 7.65
CA ALA A 21 17.68 -24.20 8.80
C ALA A 21 16.70 -23.27 9.56
N PRO A 22 15.65 -23.81 10.19
CA PRO A 22 14.67 -23.01 10.93
C PRO A 22 15.27 -22.47 12.23
N ARG A 23 15.40 -21.14 12.35
CA ARG A 23 15.64 -20.48 13.64
C ARG A 23 14.33 -20.42 14.42
N HIS A 24 14.38 -20.89 15.66
CA HIS A 24 13.31 -20.86 16.64
C HIS A 24 12.57 -19.52 16.67
N ALA A 25 11.25 -19.58 16.59
CA ALA A 25 10.36 -18.42 16.64
C ALA A 25 10.35 -17.86 18.08
N ALA A 26 11.13 -16.80 18.31
CA ALA A 26 10.95 -15.97 19.50
C ALA A 26 9.55 -15.34 19.47
N ALA A 27 8.84 -15.43 20.59
CA ALA A 27 7.51 -14.85 20.78
C ALA A 27 7.51 -13.35 20.39
N ALA A 28 6.51 -12.95 19.61
CA ALA A 28 6.38 -11.59 19.12
C ALA A 28 6.12 -10.61 20.29
N PRO A 29 6.95 -9.59 20.51
CA PRO A 29 6.68 -8.58 21.54
C PRO A 29 5.52 -7.66 21.13
N PRO A 30 4.78 -7.11 22.12
CA PRO A 30 3.58 -6.31 21.89
C PRO A 30 3.85 -5.02 21.10
N ASP A 31 2.86 -4.64 20.29
CA ASP A 31 2.85 -3.48 19.41
C ASP A 31 3.02 -2.15 20.17
N ARG A 32 4.18 -1.50 20.00
CA ARG A 32 4.36 -0.07 20.32
C ARG A 32 5.10 0.63 19.19
N VAL A 33 4.36 1.22 18.26
CA VAL A 33 4.81 2.36 17.45
C VAL A 33 3.74 3.44 17.56
N GLY A 34 4.01 4.45 18.38
CA GLY A 34 3.15 5.60 18.65
C GLY A 34 3.18 6.69 17.58
N TYR A 35 3.31 6.33 16.29
CA TYR A 35 3.19 7.28 15.17
C TYR A 35 1.96 7.07 14.29
N TYR A 36 1.18 6.02 14.58
CA TYR A 36 -0.08 5.76 13.91
C TYR A 36 -1.10 5.57 15.02
N ALA A 37 -1.87 6.60 15.32
CA ALA A 37 -2.96 6.52 16.27
C ALA A 37 -4.01 5.51 15.76
N ASP A 38 -3.80 4.23 16.04
CA ASP A 38 -4.89 3.48 16.65
C ASP A 38 -5.21 4.25 17.94
N GLY A 39 -6.41 4.82 18.02
CA GLY A 39 -6.78 5.86 18.99
C GLY A 39 -6.84 5.40 20.45
N THR A 40 -6.07 4.39 20.83
CA THR A 40 -6.26 3.67 22.09
C THR A 40 -5.33 4.09 23.22
N LYS A 41 -4.23 4.83 22.99
CA LYS A 41 -3.39 5.34 24.11
C LYS A 41 -2.78 6.72 23.83
N ALA A 42 -3.59 7.77 23.96
CA ALA A 42 -3.05 9.11 24.20
C ALA A 42 -2.38 9.14 25.58
N LYS A 43 -1.15 9.65 25.67
CA LYS A 43 -0.51 9.95 26.97
C LYS A 43 -1.43 10.90 27.74
N LYS A 44 -1.65 10.66 29.04
CA LYS A 44 -2.32 11.57 29.98
C LYS A 44 -1.72 12.98 29.79
N GLY A 45 -2.49 13.90 29.21
CA GLY A 45 -2.06 15.29 28.92
C GLY A 45 -2.02 15.69 27.43
N GLY A 46 -2.11 14.76 26.48
CA GLY A 46 -2.21 15.08 25.06
C GLY A 46 -3.66 15.40 24.67
N ALA A 47 -3.87 16.56 24.03
CA ALA A 47 -5.15 16.96 23.47
C ALA A 47 -5.81 15.77 22.72
N ARG A 48 -7.09 15.56 23.03
CA ARG A 48 -7.91 14.47 22.55
C ARG A 48 -7.93 14.51 21.01
N LEU A 49 -7.19 13.58 20.37
CA LEU A 49 -7.13 13.41 18.90
C LEU A 49 -8.43 12.83 18.32
N ASP A 50 -9.43 12.55 19.16
CA ASP A 50 -10.75 12.08 18.76
C ASP A 50 -11.48 13.08 17.86
N LYS A 51 -11.21 14.38 18.02
CA LYS A 51 -11.78 15.44 17.15
C LYS A 51 -11.12 15.56 15.77
N GLY A 52 -10.00 14.87 15.52
CA GLY A 52 -9.24 14.99 14.27
C GLY A 52 -8.69 16.41 14.06
N LEU A 53 -7.68 16.53 13.19
CA LEU A 53 -7.27 17.86 12.71
C LEU A 53 -8.40 18.43 11.84
N PRO A 54 -8.65 19.75 11.85
CA PRO A 54 -9.67 20.34 11.01
C PRO A 54 -9.32 20.13 9.53
N LEU A 55 -10.33 19.79 8.74
CA LEU A 55 -10.20 19.68 7.28
C LEU A 55 -9.91 21.06 6.69
N ALA A 56 -8.75 21.22 6.07
CA ALA A 56 -8.36 22.49 5.46
C ALA A 56 -8.71 22.56 3.96
N ARG A 57 -8.56 21.44 3.23
CA ARG A 57 -8.81 21.41 1.79
C ARG A 57 -9.20 20.01 1.32
N VAL A 58 -10.14 19.97 0.37
CA VAL A 58 -10.55 18.79 -0.39
C VAL A 58 -10.37 19.09 -1.87
N ILE A 59 -9.75 18.18 -2.62
CA ILE A 59 -9.64 18.28 -4.07
C ILE A 59 -10.49 17.19 -4.68
N ALA A 60 -11.60 17.56 -5.32
CA ALA A 60 -12.46 16.61 -6.02
C ALA A 60 -11.76 16.00 -7.25
N ASP A 61 -12.23 14.83 -7.68
CA ASP A 61 -11.81 14.27 -8.97
C ASP A 61 -12.40 15.08 -10.12
N LYS A 62 -11.60 15.29 -11.19
CA LYS A 62 -12.08 15.91 -12.43
C LYS A 62 -13.15 15.06 -13.13
N LYS A 63 -13.06 13.74 -12.99
CA LYS A 63 -13.99 12.76 -13.57
C LYS A 63 -14.34 11.71 -12.53
N LYS A 64 -15.63 11.49 -12.30
CA LYS A 64 -16.11 10.39 -11.47
C LYS A 64 -15.96 9.07 -12.24
N LEU A 65 -15.49 8.03 -11.58
CA LEU A 65 -15.35 6.70 -12.14
C LEU A 65 -16.42 5.78 -11.53
N ALA A 66 -17.23 5.15 -12.39
CA ALA A 66 -18.14 4.09 -11.95
C ALA A 66 -17.40 2.74 -11.87
N PRO A 67 -17.71 1.87 -10.89
CA PRO A 67 -17.06 0.56 -10.79
C PRO A 67 -17.16 -0.29 -12.07
N ALA A 68 -18.32 -0.29 -12.72
CA ALA A 68 -18.55 -1.00 -13.98
C ALA A 68 -17.66 -0.46 -15.11
N ALA A 69 -17.48 0.86 -15.18
CA ALA A 69 -16.72 1.51 -16.25
C ALA A 69 -15.22 1.14 -16.22
N ILE A 70 -14.65 0.87 -15.05
CA ILE A 70 -13.21 0.57 -14.93
C ILE A 70 -12.89 -0.93 -14.98
N GLY A 71 -13.90 -1.78 -15.16
CA GLY A 71 -13.76 -3.23 -15.17
C GLY A 71 -13.08 -3.76 -13.90
N LEU A 72 -13.36 -3.20 -12.72
CA LEU A 72 -12.57 -3.46 -11.51
C LEU A 72 -12.46 -4.96 -11.17
N THR A 73 -13.48 -5.74 -11.50
CA THR A 73 -13.54 -7.19 -11.26
C THR A 73 -12.97 -8.02 -12.41
N THR A 74 -12.94 -7.49 -13.64
CA THR A 74 -12.63 -8.25 -14.87
C THR A 74 -11.37 -7.80 -15.59
N ALA A 75 -10.81 -6.63 -15.25
CA ALA A 75 -9.66 -6.06 -15.94
C ALA A 75 -8.43 -6.98 -15.82
N LYS A 76 -7.87 -7.32 -16.99
CA LYS A 76 -6.62 -8.07 -17.14
C LYS A 76 -5.44 -7.33 -16.50
N HIS A 77 -5.38 -6.01 -16.74
CA HIS A 77 -4.41 -5.13 -16.11
C HIS A 77 -5.01 -4.55 -14.83
N PHE A 78 -4.41 -4.91 -13.70
CA PHE A 78 -4.79 -4.42 -12.39
C PHE A 78 -3.54 -4.18 -11.55
N ARG A 79 -3.47 -3.01 -10.92
CA ARG A 79 -2.45 -2.69 -9.92
C ARG A 79 -3.05 -1.80 -8.86
N PHE A 80 -2.93 -2.23 -7.61
CA PHE A 80 -3.32 -1.45 -6.45
C PHE A 80 -2.09 -1.12 -5.61
N THR A 81 -1.95 0.14 -5.20
CA THR A 81 -0.88 0.59 -4.32
C THR A 81 -1.49 1.29 -3.11
N PHE A 82 -1.01 0.96 -1.91
CA PHE A 82 -1.35 1.63 -0.66
C PHE A 82 -0.07 2.01 0.06
N GLY A 83 0.10 3.30 0.37
CA GLY A 83 1.24 3.83 1.09
C GLY A 83 0.82 4.57 2.36
N ARG A 84 1.61 4.43 3.43
CA ARG A 84 1.46 5.16 4.69
C ARG A 84 2.82 5.54 5.27
N GLY A 85 3.00 6.80 5.64
CA GLY A 85 4.23 7.28 6.24
C GLY A 85 4.26 8.80 6.30
N SER A 86 5.43 9.39 6.01
CA SER A 86 5.60 10.83 5.85
C SER A 86 6.53 11.10 4.66
N GLY A 87 6.45 12.28 4.05
CA GLY A 87 7.35 12.67 2.98
C GLY A 87 8.82 12.67 3.41
N ARG A 88 9.08 12.96 4.69
CA ARG A 88 10.41 12.97 5.30
C ARG A 88 10.97 11.56 5.54
N ASP A 89 10.16 10.66 6.09
CA ASP A 89 10.60 9.32 6.50
C ASP A 89 10.39 8.24 5.44
N GLY A 90 9.66 8.56 4.37
CA GLY A 90 9.18 7.62 3.37
C GLY A 90 7.90 6.90 3.77
N TYR A 91 7.48 5.95 2.94
CA TYR A 91 6.19 5.26 3.07
C TYR A 91 6.36 3.74 3.15
N ASP A 92 5.72 3.15 4.15
CA ASP A 92 5.38 1.72 4.11
C ASP A 92 4.37 1.53 2.97
N THR A 93 4.74 0.74 1.97
CA THR A 93 4.03 0.65 0.68
C THR A 93 3.70 -0.79 0.34
N LEU A 94 2.41 -1.09 0.22
CA LEU A 94 1.87 -2.30 -0.38
C LEU A 94 1.59 -2.07 -1.86
N ILE A 95 2.06 -2.97 -2.72
CA ILE A 95 1.69 -3.06 -4.14
C ILE A 95 1.11 -4.45 -4.38
N VAL A 96 -0.05 -4.51 -5.03
CA VAL A 96 -0.72 -5.75 -5.43
C VAL A 96 -1.01 -5.69 -6.93
N GLU A 97 -0.58 -6.70 -7.67
CA GLU A 97 -0.80 -6.81 -9.11
C GLU A 97 -1.90 -7.83 -9.47
N GLY A 98 -2.46 -7.70 -10.67
CA GLY A 98 -3.49 -8.60 -11.20
C GLY A 98 -3.01 -10.05 -11.33
N SER A 99 -1.69 -10.27 -11.42
CA SER A 99 -1.05 -11.58 -11.38
C SER A 99 -1.09 -12.25 -10.00
N ARG A 100 -1.61 -11.58 -8.97
CA ARG A 100 -1.59 -11.92 -7.53
C ARG A 100 -0.24 -11.68 -6.85
N ALA A 101 0.78 -11.21 -7.56
CA ALA A 101 2.03 -10.80 -6.96
C ALA A 101 1.78 -9.60 -6.02
N ALA A 102 2.29 -9.70 -4.80
CA ALA A 102 2.23 -8.62 -3.82
C ALA A 102 3.63 -8.31 -3.29
N THR A 103 3.94 -7.03 -3.20
CA THR A 103 5.18 -6.53 -2.63
C THR A 103 4.86 -5.53 -1.53
N TYR A 104 5.49 -5.70 -0.37
CA TYR A 104 5.40 -4.78 0.74
C TYR A 104 6.79 -4.24 1.09
N LEU A 105 7.03 -2.97 0.80
CA LEU A 105 8.21 -2.24 1.26
C LEU A 105 7.86 -1.59 2.59
N TYR A 106 8.69 -1.77 3.61
CA TYR A 106 8.43 -1.16 4.90
C TYR A 106 9.72 -0.87 5.67
N ARG A 107 9.65 0.08 6.61
CA ARG A 107 10.79 0.39 7.48
C ARG A 107 10.77 -0.52 8.71
N ALA A 108 11.85 -1.27 8.91
CA ALA A 108 11.97 -2.13 10.08
C ALA A 108 12.09 -1.30 11.36
N ARG A 109 11.35 -1.69 12.40
CA ARG A 109 11.37 -1.02 13.72
C ARG A 109 12.77 -0.99 14.33
N ARG A 110 13.52 -2.09 14.21
CA ARG A 110 14.91 -2.18 14.70
C ARG A 110 15.88 -1.84 13.57
N GLY A 111 16.68 -0.79 13.78
CA GLY A 111 17.80 -0.43 12.90
C GLY A 111 17.46 0.46 11.70
N TYR A 112 16.27 1.05 11.65
CA TYR A 112 15.88 2.07 10.64
C TYR A 112 16.09 1.63 9.18
N SER A 113 16.17 0.32 8.92
CA SER A 113 16.46 -0.22 7.60
C SER A 113 15.18 -0.52 6.83
N TRP A 114 15.17 -0.20 5.54
CA TRP A 114 14.12 -0.64 4.63
C TRP A 114 14.19 -2.13 4.35
N ARG A 115 13.03 -2.79 4.44
CA ARG A 115 12.84 -4.21 4.14
C ARG A 115 11.80 -4.38 3.06
N LEU A 116 12.05 -5.34 2.17
CA LEU A 116 11.13 -5.74 1.12
C LEU A 116 10.61 -7.14 1.43
N ALA A 117 9.30 -7.28 1.46
CA ALA A 117 8.62 -8.57 1.51
C ALA A 117 7.90 -8.80 0.17
N ARG A 118 8.00 -10.03 -0.35
CA ARG A 118 7.26 -10.47 -1.53
C ARG A 118 6.47 -11.71 -1.19
N TYR A 119 5.22 -11.77 -1.65
CA TYR A 119 4.33 -12.92 -1.46
C TYR A 119 3.28 -12.94 -2.57
N THR A 120 2.56 -14.05 -2.67
CA THR A 120 1.50 -14.23 -3.66
C THR A 120 0.16 -14.33 -2.93
N LEU A 121 -0.82 -13.54 -3.36
CA LEU A 121 -2.18 -13.63 -2.85
C LEU A 121 -2.89 -14.87 -3.38
N SER A 122 -3.83 -15.40 -2.59
CA SER A 122 -4.81 -16.34 -3.11
C SER A 122 -5.70 -15.66 -4.15
N ALA A 123 -6.28 -16.41 -5.09
CA ALA A 123 -7.27 -15.87 -6.03
C ALA A 123 -8.46 -15.23 -5.28
N ARG A 124 -8.89 -15.86 -4.18
CA ARG A 124 -9.91 -15.35 -3.26
C ARG A 124 -9.53 -14.00 -2.65
N ASP A 125 -8.29 -13.81 -2.22
CA ASP A 125 -7.83 -12.54 -1.65
C ASP A 125 -7.74 -11.43 -2.68
N LEU A 126 -7.28 -11.71 -3.90
CA LEU A 126 -7.29 -10.72 -4.98
C LEU A 126 -8.72 -10.30 -5.36
N ALA A 127 -9.64 -11.27 -5.46
CA ALA A 127 -11.05 -10.98 -5.69
C ALA A 127 -11.64 -10.14 -4.54
N ALA A 128 -11.33 -10.49 -3.29
CA ALA A 128 -11.76 -9.74 -2.11
C ALA A 128 -11.16 -8.31 -2.09
N LEU A 129 -9.93 -8.12 -2.58
CA LEU A 129 -9.35 -6.78 -2.74
C LEU A 129 -10.18 -5.93 -3.71
N ARG A 130 -10.43 -6.45 -4.92
CA ARG A 130 -11.22 -5.78 -5.97
C ARG A 130 -12.63 -5.45 -5.49
N ALA A 131 -13.34 -6.43 -4.94
CA ALA A 131 -14.69 -6.25 -4.41
C ALA A 131 -14.71 -5.28 -3.22
N GLY A 132 -13.74 -5.40 -2.30
CA GLY A 132 -13.65 -4.55 -1.13
C GLY A 132 -13.39 -3.08 -1.45
N LEU A 133 -12.64 -2.78 -2.52
CA LEU A 133 -12.46 -1.41 -3.03
C LEU A 133 -13.77 -0.81 -3.55
N ALA A 134 -14.55 -1.58 -4.31
CA ALA A 134 -15.88 -1.14 -4.77
C ALA A 134 -16.84 -0.92 -3.60
N GLN A 135 -16.98 -1.91 -2.72
CA GLN A 135 -17.91 -1.89 -1.59
C GLN A 135 -17.62 -0.74 -0.61
N ARG A 136 -16.34 -0.40 -0.39
CA ARG A 136 -15.92 0.70 0.50
C ARG A 136 -15.96 2.07 -0.19
N GLY A 137 -16.43 2.13 -1.43
CA GLY A 137 -16.59 3.37 -2.17
C GLY A 137 -15.28 4.05 -2.53
N TYR A 138 -14.20 3.29 -2.76
CA TYR A 138 -12.88 3.85 -3.09
C TYR A 138 -12.95 4.81 -4.28
N LEU A 139 -13.73 4.47 -5.31
CA LEU A 139 -13.88 5.28 -6.52
C LEU A 139 -14.68 6.58 -6.29
N GLN A 140 -15.38 6.70 -5.17
CA GLN A 140 -16.14 7.91 -4.79
C GLN A 140 -15.35 8.82 -3.85
N LEU A 141 -14.19 8.39 -3.37
CA LEU A 141 -13.30 9.25 -2.59
C LEU A 141 -12.74 10.34 -3.47
N HIS A 142 -12.61 11.55 -2.93
CA HIS A 142 -11.97 12.68 -3.60
C HIS A 142 -10.49 12.39 -3.89
N LYS A 143 -9.88 13.18 -4.78
CA LYS A 143 -8.46 13.07 -5.15
C LYS A 143 -7.56 13.35 -3.95
N SER A 144 -7.89 14.34 -3.13
CA SER A 144 -7.05 14.73 -1.98
C SER A 144 -7.86 15.24 -0.80
N TYR A 145 -7.33 14.98 0.39
CA TYR A 145 -7.78 15.53 1.67
C TYR A 145 -6.57 16.04 2.43
N SER A 146 -6.58 17.28 2.89
CA SER A 146 -5.45 17.86 3.64
C SER A 146 -5.91 18.67 4.83
N ALA A 147 -5.21 18.53 5.96
CA ALA A 147 -5.22 19.48 7.07
C ALA A 147 -4.11 20.53 6.88
N ARG A 148 -4.18 21.65 7.61
CA ARG A 148 -3.16 22.70 7.58
C ARG A 148 -2.03 22.38 8.57
N VAL A 149 -1.32 21.28 8.33
CA VAL A 149 -0.22 20.80 9.19
C VAL A 149 1.03 20.58 8.33
N TRP A 150 2.16 21.13 8.76
CA TRP A 150 3.42 21.15 7.99
C TRP A 150 4.17 19.81 8.01
N ASP A 151 4.11 19.08 9.12
CA ASP A 151 4.77 17.78 9.25
C ASP A 151 3.81 16.79 9.90
N GLY A 152 3.72 15.60 9.33
CA GLY A 152 2.93 14.54 9.92
C GLY A 152 2.61 13.39 8.97
N ALA A 153 1.49 12.74 9.24
CA ALA A 153 1.13 11.50 8.58
C ALA A 153 0.56 11.77 7.18
N GLN A 154 1.00 10.97 6.21
CA GLN A 154 0.60 11.05 4.82
C GLN A 154 0.28 9.65 4.31
N TRP A 155 -0.92 9.50 3.75
CA TRP A 155 -1.40 8.23 3.20
C TRP A 155 -1.76 8.42 1.73
N PHE A 156 -1.52 7.39 0.92
CA PHE A 156 -1.98 7.40 -0.46
C PHE A 156 -2.49 6.03 -0.91
N PHE A 157 -3.39 6.08 -1.87
CA PHE A 157 -3.96 4.93 -2.54
C PHE A 157 -3.87 5.19 -4.04
N LYS A 158 -3.52 4.16 -4.81
CA LYS A 158 -3.57 4.18 -6.27
C LYS A 158 -4.23 2.92 -6.76
N LEU A 159 -5.05 3.06 -7.78
CA LEU A 159 -5.62 1.97 -8.53
C LEU A 159 -5.40 2.23 -10.02
N GLU A 160 -4.86 1.24 -10.69
CA GLU A 160 -4.76 1.17 -12.14
C GLU A 160 -5.55 -0.07 -12.57
N SER A 161 -6.54 0.10 -13.44
CA SER A 161 -7.44 -0.97 -13.89
C SER A 161 -7.80 -0.72 -15.36
N GLY A 162 -7.30 -1.57 -16.26
CA GLY A 162 -7.37 -1.31 -17.70
C GLY A 162 -6.67 0.02 -18.07
N SER A 163 -7.38 0.92 -18.75
CA SER A 163 -6.91 2.27 -19.11
C SER A 163 -7.18 3.32 -18.02
N HIS A 164 -7.79 2.95 -16.89
CA HIS A 164 -8.21 3.88 -15.86
C HIS A 164 -7.22 3.95 -14.70
N LYS A 165 -7.00 5.16 -14.19
CA LYS A 165 -6.19 5.43 -13.00
C LYS A 165 -7.01 6.24 -11.99
N LYS A 166 -6.92 5.89 -10.71
CA LYS A 166 -7.50 6.64 -9.59
C LYS A 166 -6.52 6.72 -8.45
N GLY A 167 -6.20 7.95 -8.04
CA GLY A 167 -5.41 8.25 -6.85
C GLY A 167 -6.23 8.91 -5.75
N VAL A 168 -5.92 8.59 -4.49
CA VAL A 168 -6.40 9.30 -3.31
C VAL A 168 -5.21 9.63 -2.44
N TYR A 169 -5.06 10.90 -2.05
CA TYR A 169 -4.03 11.37 -1.14
C TYR A 169 -4.65 11.94 0.13
N CYS A 170 -4.02 11.68 1.26
CA CYS A 170 -4.42 12.22 2.55
C CYS A 170 -3.20 12.77 3.27
N ASP A 171 -3.26 14.03 3.66
CA ASP A 171 -2.21 14.74 4.36
C ASP A 171 -2.75 15.25 5.68
N ASN A 172 -2.42 14.56 6.78
CA ASN A 172 -2.84 14.89 8.13
C ASN A 172 -4.37 14.94 8.39
N TYR A 173 -5.21 14.77 7.36
CA TYR A 173 -6.65 14.58 7.47
C TYR A 173 -7.06 13.27 6.81
N PHE A 174 -7.72 12.40 7.58
CA PHE A 174 -8.10 11.05 7.13
C PHE A 174 -9.60 10.84 7.33
N PRO A 175 -10.41 11.00 6.27
CA PRO A 175 -11.85 10.75 6.33
C PRO A 175 -12.15 9.35 6.90
N LEU A 176 -13.29 9.18 7.58
CA LEU A 176 -13.67 7.91 8.19
C LEU A 176 -13.59 6.74 7.18
N ARG A 177 -14.06 6.95 5.94
CA ARG A 177 -13.99 5.94 4.86
C ARG A 177 -12.55 5.56 4.51
N VAL A 178 -11.63 6.52 4.45
CA VAL A 178 -10.20 6.27 4.20
C VAL A 178 -9.58 5.48 5.35
N ARG A 179 -9.88 5.84 6.60
CA ARG A 179 -9.42 5.11 7.79
C ARG A 179 -9.90 3.66 7.79
N ALA A 180 -11.19 3.45 7.53
CA ALA A 180 -11.78 2.12 7.43
C ALA A 180 -11.14 1.28 6.32
N LEU A 181 -10.88 1.87 5.15
CA LEU A 181 -10.20 1.20 4.04
C LEU A 181 -8.75 0.81 4.41
N ALA A 182 -7.97 1.74 4.97
CA ALA A 182 -6.60 1.48 5.40
C ALA A 182 -6.51 0.39 6.46
N ALA A 183 -7.39 0.44 7.48
CA ALA A 183 -7.45 -0.56 8.53
C ALA A 183 -7.77 -1.95 7.98
N TRP A 184 -8.75 -2.04 7.08
CA TRP A 184 -9.09 -3.30 6.41
C TRP A 184 -7.93 -3.83 5.56
N ILE A 185 -7.24 -2.98 4.79
CA ILE A 185 -6.07 -3.40 4.00
C ILE A 185 -4.96 -3.95 4.92
N GLY A 186 -4.63 -3.21 5.98
CA GLY A 186 -3.62 -3.60 6.95
C GLY A 186 -3.95 -4.95 7.59
N LYS A 187 -5.20 -5.14 8.03
CA LYS A 187 -5.67 -6.38 8.67
C LYS A 187 -5.71 -7.56 7.70
N ARG A 188 -6.13 -7.37 6.45
CA ARG A 188 -6.38 -8.46 5.50
C ARG A 188 -5.16 -8.85 4.66
N PHE A 189 -4.39 -7.87 4.20
CA PHE A 189 -3.32 -8.10 3.21
C PHE A 189 -1.92 -7.90 3.77
N VAL A 190 -1.75 -7.10 4.82
CA VAL A 190 -0.41 -6.89 5.41
C VAL A 190 -0.16 -7.86 6.57
N ALA A 191 -1.01 -7.84 7.60
CA ALA A 191 -0.78 -8.59 8.83
C ALA A 191 -0.67 -10.12 8.65
N PRO A 192 -1.55 -10.80 7.89
CA PRO A 192 -1.52 -12.27 7.80
C PRO A 192 -0.28 -12.79 7.09
N TYR A 193 0.29 -11.99 6.20
CA TYR A 193 1.43 -12.38 5.38
C TYR A 193 2.76 -12.15 6.09
N ARG A 194 2.78 -11.40 7.21
CA ARG A 194 4.00 -11.02 7.95
C ARG A 194 4.88 -12.20 8.36
N LYS A 195 4.28 -13.33 8.73
CA LYS A 195 5.01 -14.55 9.11
C LYS A 195 5.63 -15.28 7.91
N ARG A 196 5.18 -14.99 6.69
CA ARG A 196 5.56 -15.68 5.45
C ARG A 196 6.53 -14.85 4.59
N TRP A 197 7.00 -13.71 5.11
CA TRP A 197 7.83 -12.80 4.34
C TRP A 197 9.23 -13.37 4.14
N LYS A 198 9.60 -13.53 2.87
CA LYS A 198 11.02 -13.62 2.49
C LYS A 198 11.56 -12.20 2.47
N GLU A 199 12.20 -11.80 3.56
CA GLU A 199 12.70 -10.44 3.72
C GLU A 199 14.06 -10.26 3.06
N ARG A 200 14.19 -9.17 2.29
CA ARG A 200 15.50 -8.72 1.80
C ARG A 200 15.80 -7.34 2.37
N LYS A 201 16.97 -7.18 2.99
CA LYS A 201 17.51 -5.85 3.34
C LYS A 201 17.84 -5.12 2.04
N LEU A 202 17.39 -3.88 1.91
CA LEU A 202 17.68 -3.07 0.72
C LEU A 202 18.80 -2.08 1.02
N SER A 203 19.99 -2.29 0.44
CA SER A 203 21.01 -1.25 0.28
C SER A 203 20.80 -0.54 -1.06
N GLY A 204 20.75 0.80 -1.07
CA GLY A 204 20.64 1.63 -2.29
C GLY A 204 19.31 1.56 -3.09
N TRP A 205 18.55 0.47 -3.00
CA TRP A 205 17.31 0.23 -3.75
C TRP A 205 16.14 1.12 -3.34
N HIS A 206 16.14 1.65 -2.11
CA HIS A 206 15.08 2.52 -1.63
C HIS A 206 14.92 3.78 -2.48
N LYS A 207 16.03 4.39 -2.93
CA LYS A 207 15.99 5.58 -3.81
C LYS A 207 15.33 5.26 -5.16
N ARG A 208 15.57 4.08 -5.74
CA ARG A 208 14.92 3.64 -6.99
C ARG A 208 13.45 3.30 -6.78
N TRP A 209 13.11 2.66 -5.66
CA TRP A 209 11.73 2.36 -5.31
C TRP A 209 10.91 3.64 -5.11
N LEU A 210 11.47 4.64 -4.43
CA LEU A 210 10.85 5.96 -4.30
C LEU A 210 10.68 6.65 -5.65
N LYS A 211 11.62 6.51 -6.59
CA LYS A 211 11.42 6.99 -7.96
C LYS A 211 10.24 6.27 -8.62
N LEU A 212 10.21 4.93 -8.60
CA LEU A 212 9.13 4.12 -9.19
C LEU A 212 7.74 4.41 -8.60
N VAL A 213 7.65 4.57 -7.28
CA VAL A 213 6.37 4.78 -6.61
C VAL A 213 6.00 6.26 -6.59
N GLY A 214 6.97 7.17 -6.56
CA GLY A 214 6.82 8.59 -6.27
C GLY A 214 6.81 9.53 -7.49
N SER A 215 7.62 9.31 -8.53
CA SER A 215 7.83 10.31 -9.60
C SER A 215 6.61 10.56 -10.50
N GLU A 216 5.63 9.66 -10.51
CA GLU A 216 4.37 9.82 -11.26
C GLU A 216 3.19 10.27 -10.39
N THR A 217 3.38 10.39 -9.08
CA THR A 217 2.22 10.34 -8.16
C THR A 217 1.50 11.66 -7.98
N PHE A 218 2.22 12.78 -8.10
CA PHE A 218 1.74 14.08 -7.65
C PHE A 218 2.21 15.23 -8.57
N LYS A 219 2.34 14.97 -9.87
CA LYS A 219 2.30 16.06 -10.86
C LYS A 219 0.85 16.49 -11.10
#